data_AF-A0A2N3RLD9-F1
#
_entry.id   AF-A0A2N3RLD9-F1
#
_cell.length_a   1.000
_cell.length_b   1.000
_cell.length_c   1.000
_cell.angle_alpha   90.00
_cell.angle_beta   90.00
_cell.angle_gamma   90.00
#
_symmetry.space_group_name_H-M   'P 1'
#
loop_
_entity.id
_entity.type
_entity.pdbx_description
1 polymer ?
#
loop_
_entity_poly.entity_id
_entity_poly.type
_entity_poly.pdbx_seq_one_letter_code
_entity_poly.pdbx_strand_id
1 'polypeptide(L)'
;MQTNPHANLSSLALLAAASLFFISGCSAMQQDSRAGFNTQQSVSKARQELQAANPIGSLLTTAQKNLEDLGFRCQTLSSPGAGYKASMVCTLSPVVKEVPPSVTAPAVPVTWMVGFHSADGIYLSKLVVNRAPQDIGE
;
A
#
# COMPACT_ATOMS: atom_id res chain seq x y z
N MET A 1 -4.51 -70.37 27.22
CA MET A 1 -5.12 -70.68 28.53
C MET A 1 -5.30 -69.35 29.26
N GLN A 2 -6.47 -68.70 29.17
CA GLN A 2 -7.58 -68.73 30.16
C GLN A 2 -7.09 -68.46 31.58
N THR A 3 -7.59 -67.53 32.40
CA THR A 3 -8.72 -66.56 32.42
C THR A 3 -8.47 -65.65 33.64
N ASN A 4 -9.00 -64.41 33.70
CA ASN A 4 -9.61 -63.75 34.89
C ASN A 4 -9.80 -62.22 34.69
N PRO A 5 -10.70 -61.54 35.44
CA PRO A 5 -12.12 -61.51 35.09
C PRO A 5 -12.70 -60.07 35.08
N HIS A 6 -13.93 -59.99 34.58
CA HIS A 6 -15.02 -59.08 34.89
C HIS A 6 -14.76 -57.61 35.30
N ALA A 7 -15.36 -56.76 34.47
CA ALA A 7 -15.82 -55.41 34.73
C ALA A 7 -16.55 -55.22 36.06
N ASN A 8 -16.36 -54.05 36.67
CA ASN A 8 -17.47 -53.32 37.26
C ASN A 8 -17.23 -51.80 37.16
N LEU A 9 -18.19 -51.11 36.56
CA LEU A 9 -18.29 -49.66 36.52
C LEU A 9 -18.59 -49.14 37.93
N SER A 10 -17.97 -48.05 38.36
CA SER A 10 -18.73 -46.89 38.83
C SER A 10 -17.82 -45.69 39.10
N SER A 11 -18.12 -44.62 38.38
CA SER A 11 -18.29 -43.26 38.91
C SER A 11 -17.22 -42.76 39.88
N LEU A 12 -16.27 -41.98 39.38
CA LEU A 12 -15.94 -40.69 39.99
C LEU A 12 -15.20 -39.82 38.97
N ALA A 13 -15.86 -38.72 38.68
CA ALA A 13 -15.46 -37.65 37.79
C ALA A 13 -14.01 -37.20 37.99
N LEU A 14 -13.24 -37.16 36.91
CA LEU A 14 -12.03 -36.34 36.82
C LEU A 14 -12.01 -35.65 35.44
N LEU A 15 -12.79 -34.58 35.41
CA LEU A 15 -12.46 -33.29 34.80
C LEU A 15 -11.89 -33.34 33.37
N ALA A 16 -12.83 -33.34 32.41
CA ALA A 16 -12.58 -32.86 31.06
C ALA A 16 -12.28 -31.35 31.09
N ALA A 17 -11.03 -30.98 31.29
CA ALA A 17 -10.54 -29.62 31.05
C ALA A 17 -10.26 -29.44 29.55
N ALA A 18 -11.33 -29.42 28.76
CA ALA A 18 -11.32 -28.84 27.44
C ALA A 18 -11.29 -27.31 27.60
N SER A 19 -10.10 -26.73 27.66
CA SER A 19 -9.92 -25.28 27.55
C SER A 19 -9.15 -25.00 26.27
N LEU A 20 -9.96 -24.73 25.25
CA LEU A 20 -9.56 -24.31 23.92
C LEU A 20 -8.78 -23.00 24.01
N PHE A 21 -7.46 -23.05 23.89
CA PHE A 21 -6.68 -21.85 23.57
C PHE A 21 -6.82 -21.57 22.07
N PHE A 22 -7.98 -21.07 21.69
CA PHE A 22 -8.17 -20.39 20.42
C PHE A 22 -7.34 -19.09 20.43
N ILE A 23 -6.22 -19.16 19.74
CA ILE A 23 -5.57 -18.10 18.96
C ILE A 23 -6.46 -16.86 18.76
N SER A 24 -6.07 -15.70 19.30
CA SER A 24 -6.38 -14.40 18.68
C SER A 24 -5.63 -13.27 19.42
N GLY A 25 -4.40 -13.05 19.00
CA GLY A 25 -3.61 -11.87 19.40
C GLY A 25 -2.88 -11.23 18.23
N CYS A 26 -3.18 -11.60 16.98
CA CYS A 26 -2.91 -10.70 15.86
C CYS A 26 -3.94 -9.59 15.96
N SER A 27 -3.63 -8.51 16.69
CA SER A 27 -4.37 -7.28 16.51
C SER A 27 -4.27 -6.94 15.03
N ALA A 28 -5.40 -7.06 14.36
CA ALA A 28 -5.57 -6.77 12.96
C ALA A 28 -4.89 -5.43 12.69
N MET A 29 -3.84 -5.46 11.86
CA MET A 29 -3.56 -4.29 11.05
C MET A 29 -4.89 -3.97 10.39
N GLN A 30 -5.48 -2.84 10.75
CA GLN A 30 -6.56 -2.26 9.99
C GLN A 30 -5.91 -1.82 8.67
N GLN A 31 -5.72 -2.81 7.81
CA GLN A 31 -5.29 -2.67 6.46
C GLN A 31 -6.51 -2.05 5.79
N ASP A 32 -6.51 -0.72 5.70
CA ASP A 32 -7.36 0.00 4.77
C ASP A 32 -7.29 -0.78 3.46
N SER A 33 -8.37 -1.49 3.13
CA SER A 33 -8.40 -2.55 2.12
C SER A 33 -8.51 -2.01 0.70
N ARG A 34 -8.24 -0.71 0.50
CA ARG A 34 -7.78 -0.23 -0.80
C ARG A 34 -6.36 -0.77 -0.97
N ALA A 35 -6.07 -1.42 -2.09
CA ALA A 35 -4.69 -1.70 -2.49
C ALA A 35 -3.95 -0.36 -2.62
N GLY A 36 -3.40 0.11 -1.51
CA GLY A 36 -2.79 1.43 -1.38
C GLY A 36 -1.44 1.45 -2.06
N PHE A 37 -1.03 2.63 -2.49
CA PHE A 37 0.31 2.84 -3.00
C PHE A 37 1.33 2.62 -1.87
N ASN A 38 2.33 1.74 -2.09
CA ASN A 38 3.39 1.52 -1.10
C ASN A 38 4.31 2.75 -1.05
N THR A 39 4.19 3.57 -0.01
CA THR A 39 4.91 4.85 0.09
C THR A 39 6.41 4.72 0.40
N GLN A 40 6.88 3.53 0.77
CA GLN A 40 8.28 3.26 1.12
C GLN A 40 9.06 2.52 0.02
N GLN A 41 8.43 2.25 -1.12
CA GLN A 41 9.10 1.57 -2.24
C GLN A 41 10.08 2.47 -2.99
N SER A 42 10.98 1.88 -3.79
CA SER A 42 11.89 2.64 -4.66
C SER A 42 11.15 3.38 -5.78
N VAL A 43 11.74 4.45 -6.29
CA VAL A 43 11.25 5.19 -7.46
C VAL A 43 11.14 4.27 -8.66
N SER A 44 12.13 3.42 -8.89
CA SER A 44 12.13 2.45 -9.99
C SER A 44 10.90 1.53 -9.96
N LYS A 45 10.57 0.96 -8.77
CA LYS A 45 9.40 0.10 -8.60
C LYS A 45 8.09 0.88 -8.73
N ALA A 46 8.00 2.04 -8.07
CA ALA A 46 6.84 2.91 -8.18
C ALA A 46 6.57 3.33 -9.63
N ARG A 47 7.62 3.66 -10.39
CA ARG A 47 7.52 4.00 -11.81
C ARG A 47 6.95 2.85 -12.62
N GLN A 48 7.44 1.63 -12.41
CA GLN A 48 6.93 0.45 -13.08
C GLN A 48 5.44 0.21 -12.78
N GLU A 49 5.05 0.25 -11.51
CA GLU A 49 3.65 0.05 -11.09
C GLU A 49 2.73 1.12 -11.67
N LEU A 50 3.13 2.40 -11.57
CA LEU A 50 2.34 3.52 -12.06
C LEU A 50 2.26 3.56 -13.59
N GLN A 51 3.30 3.14 -14.32
CA GLN A 51 3.26 3.02 -15.78
C GLN A 51 2.41 1.84 -16.24
N ALA A 52 2.43 0.72 -15.51
CA ALA A 52 1.57 -0.42 -15.80
C ALA A 52 0.08 -0.06 -15.61
N ALA A 53 -0.24 0.70 -14.56
CA ALA A 53 -1.61 1.19 -14.31
C ALA A 53 -2.02 2.34 -15.23
N ASN A 54 -1.05 3.11 -15.74
CA ASN A 54 -1.28 4.26 -16.62
C ASN A 54 -0.36 4.20 -17.85
N PRO A 55 -0.63 3.29 -18.80
CA PRO A 55 0.20 3.15 -20.00
C PRO A 55 0.19 4.43 -20.82
N ILE A 56 1.28 4.69 -21.54
CA ILE A 56 1.34 5.76 -22.55
C ILE A 56 0.23 5.53 -23.59
N GLY A 57 -0.48 6.59 -23.95
CA GLY A 57 -1.67 6.54 -24.80
C GLY A 57 -2.99 6.40 -24.03
N SER A 58 -2.96 6.22 -22.70
CA SER A 58 -4.17 6.31 -21.86
C SER A 58 -4.70 7.75 -21.80
N LEU A 59 -5.99 7.92 -21.49
CA LEU A 59 -6.57 9.25 -21.28
C LEU A 59 -5.93 9.93 -20.05
N LEU A 60 -5.59 11.20 -20.19
CA LEU A 60 -4.97 11.99 -19.11
C LEU A 60 -5.86 12.06 -17.87
N THR A 61 -7.18 12.19 -18.06
CA THR A 61 -8.18 12.21 -16.99
C THR A 61 -8.28 10.88 -16.25
N THR A 62 -8.12 9.76 -16.96
CA THR A 62 -8.06 8.43 -16.34
C THR A 62 -6.80 8.27 -15.52
N ALA A 63 -5.65 8.70 -16.05
CA ALA A 63 -4.39 8.66 -15.32
C ALA A 63 -4.42 9.51 -14.04
N GLN A 64 -5.01 10.71 -14.12
CA GLN A 64 -5.28 11.55 -12.95
C GLN A 64 -6.13 10.79 -11.92
N LYS A 65 -7.27 10.25 -12.33
CA LYS A 65 -8.21 9.58 -11.42
C LYS A 65 -7.59 8.37 -10.73
N ASN A 66 -6.80 7.58 -11.45
CA ASN A 66 -6.08 6.43 -10.90
C ASN A 66 -5.14 6.84 -9.76
N LEU A 67 -4.42 7.96 -9.92
CA LEU A 67 -3.53 8.48 -8.89
C LEU A 67 -4.30 9.09 -7.71
N GLU A 68 -5.40 9.78 -7.96
CA GLU A 68 -6.30 10.28 -6.90
C GLU A 68 -6.90 9.13 -6.08
N ASP A 69 -7.22 8.00 -6.72
CA ASP A 69 -7.68 6.79 -6.01
C ASP A 69 -6.60 6.16 -5.12
N LEU A 70 -5.33 6.36 -5.47
CA LEU A 70 -4.18 6.01 -4.64
C LEU A 70 -3.87 7.05 -3.55
N GLY A 71 -4.65 8.13 -3.46
CA GLY A 71 -4.52 9.18 -2.44
C GLY A 71 -3.66 10.37 -2.86
N PHE A 72 -3.20 10.43 -4.11
CA PHE A 72 -2.47 11.59 -4.60
C PHE A 72 -3.41 12.78 -4.78
N ARG A 73 -2.86 13.98 -4.61
CA ARG A 73 -3.53 15.24 -4.94
C ARG A 73 -2.96 15.76 -6.26
N CYS A 74 -3.80 15.83 -7.29
CA CYS A 74 -3.39 16.24 -8.63
C CYS A 74 -3.74 17.70 -8.92
N GLN A 75 -2.86 18.37 -9.65
CA GLN A 75 -2.99 19.77 -10.06
C GLN A 75 -2.50 19.94 -11.49
N THR A 76 -3.35 20.49 -12.36
CA THR A 76 -2.96 20.88 -13.71
C THR A 76 -2.02 22.09 -13.65
N LEU A 77 -0.94 22.05 -14.41
CA LEU A 77 0.02 23.15 -14.47
C LEU A 77 -0.47 24.20 -15.47
N SER A 78 -0.45 25.47 -15.04
CA SER A 78 -0.79 26.61 -15.90
C SER A 78 0.18 26.80 -17.07
N SER A 79 1.43 26.41 -16.88
CA SER A 79 2.45 26.34 -17.93
C SER A 79 2.86 24.88 -18.14
N PRO A 80 2.40 24.23 -19.23
CA PRO A 80 2.87 22.89 -19.59
C PRO A 80 4.39 22.86 -19.82
N GLY A 81 4.98 21.67 -19.64
CA GLY A 81 6.38 21.44 -20.01
C GLY A 81 6.63 21.67 -21.50
N ALA A 82 7.87 22.02 -21.86
CA ALA A 82 8.25 22.27 -23.25
C ALA A 82 7.86 21.10 -24.17
N GLY A 83 7.17 21.40 -25.26
CA GLY A 83 6.69 20.41 -26.23
C GLY A 83 5.38 19.71 -25.87
N TYR A 84 4.74 20.07 -24.75
CA TYR A 84 3.46 19.50 -24.31
C TYR A 84 2.33 20.53 -24.33
N LYS A 85 1.11 20.05 -24.60
CA LYS A 85 -0.11 20.86 -24.59
C LYS A 85 -0.76 20.89 -23.21
N ALA A 86 -0.58 19.83 -22.43
CA ALA A 86 -1.02 19.76 -21.04
C ALA A 86 0.05 19.13 -20.17
N SER A 87 0.13 19.56 -18.92
CA SER A 87 0.95 18.92 -17.90
C SER A 87 0.26 18.99 -16.55
N MET A 88 0.48 17.97 -15.74
CA MET A 88 -0.13 17.82 -14.42
C MET A 88 0.92 17.28 -13.45
N VAL A 89 0.84 17.72 -12.20
CA VAL A 89 1.61 17.16 -11.09
C VAL A 89 0.67 16.57 -10.06
N CYS A 90 0.95 15.36 -9.62
CA CYS A 90 0.24 14.66 -8.56
C CYS A 90 1.20 14.41 -7.41
N THR A 91 0.84 14.85 -6.20
CA THR A 91 1.69 14.71 -5.01
C THR A 91 1.00 13.86 -3.96
N LEU A 92 1.76 12.98 -3.32
CA LEU A 92 1.34 12.26 -2.13
C LEU A 92 2.26 12.66 -0.97
N SER A 93 1.70 13.42 -0.03
CA SER A 93 2.38 13.84 1.18
C SER A 93 2.41 12.70 2.20
N PRO A 94 3.47 12.59 3.01
CA PRO A 94 3.55 11.58 4.05
C PRO A 94 2.44 11.77 5.08
N VAL A 95 1.79 10.67 5.48
CA VAL A 95 0.86 10.69 6.60
C VAL A 95 1.68 10.67 7.88
N VAL A 96 1.80 11.82 8.54
CA VAL A 96 2.41 11.90 9.87
C VAL A 96 1.40 11.34 10.87
N LYS A 97 1.50 10.04 11.14
CA LYS A 97 0.82 9.46 12.31
C LYS A 97 1.68 9.76 13.54
N GLU A 98 1.09 10.32 14.57
CA GLU A 98 1.73 10.41 15.89
C GLU A 98 2.05 8.98 16.35
N VAL A 99 3.33 8.64 16.40
CA VAL A 99 3.79 7.32 16.85
C VAL A 99 4.01 7.43 18.37
N PRO A 100 3.36 6.57 19.18
CA PRO A 100 3.70 6.46 20.59
C PRO A 100 5.19 6.21 20.79
N PRO A 101 5.80 6.60 21.92
CA PRO A 101 7.22 6.39 22.16
C PRO A 101 7.58 4.92 21.93
N SER A 102 8.49 4.69 20.98
CA SER A 102 8.93 3.37 20.53
C SER A 102 10.45 3.28 20.65
N VAL A 103 10.95 2.07 20.89
CA VAL A 103 12.39 1.77 20.93
C VAL A 103 12.99 1.72 19.52
N THR A 104 12.15 1.61 18.48
CA THR A 104 12.56 1.61 17.08
C THR A 104 12.37 3.00 16.46
N ALA A 105 13.36 3.47 15.69
CA ALA A 105 13.25 4.72 14.96
C ALA A 105 12.06 4.68 13.96
N PRO A 106 11.27 5.75 13.86
CA PRO A 106 10.17 5.81 12.90
C PRO A 106 10.70 5.78 11.46
N ALA A 107 9.91 5.21 10.55
CA ALA A 107 10.23 5.25 9.13
C ALA A 107 10.32 6.69 8.64
N VAL A 108 11.30 6.98 7.78
CA VAL A 108 11.47 8.32 7.23
C VAL A 108 10.24 8.69 6.39
N PRO A 109 9.61 9.85 6.65
CA PRO A 109 8.48 10.29 5.85
C PRO A 109 8.92 10.54 4.40
N VAL A 110 8.22 9.93 3.44
CA VAL A 110 8.51 10.06 2.00
C VAL A 110 7.42 10.88 1.34
N THR A 111 7.83 11.91 0.60
CA THR A 111 6.96 12.68 -0.29
C THR A 111 7.11 12.16 -1.71
N TRP A 112 6.00 11.94 -2.40
CA TRP A 112 5.99 11.48 -3.79
C TRP A 112 5.48 12.56 -4.73
N MET A 113 6.06 12.63 -5.91
CA MET A 113 5.65 13.52 -7.00
C MET A 113 5.61 12.75 -8.31
N VAL A 114 4.45 12.75 -8.97
CA VAL A 114 4.21 12.12 -10.27
C VAL A 114 3.82 13.21 -11.26
N GLY A 115 4.59 13.33 -12.35
CA GLY A 115 4.31 14.25 -13.45
C GLY A 115 3.67 13.51 -14.63
N PHE A 116 2.57 14.05 -15.15
CA PHE A 116 1.97 13.62 -16.41
C PHE A 116 2.11 14.70 -17.46
N HIS A 117 2.45 14.32 -18.68
CA HIS A 117 2.50 15.22 -19.81
C HIS A 117 1.75 14.64 -21.01
N SER A 118 1.07 15.52 -21.75
CA SER A 118 0.32 15.17 -22.94
C SER A 118 0.72 16.08 -24.10
N ALA A 119 1.11 15.47 -25.21
CA ALA A 119 1.52 16.17 -26.44
C ALA A 119 0.32 16.73 -27.22
N ASP A 120 -0.86 16.15 -27.05
CA ASP A 120 -2.11 16.55 -27.71
C ASP A 120 -3.14 17.16 -26.75
N GLY A 121 -2.90 17.09 -25.45
CA GLY A 121 -3.79 17.58 -24.40
C GLY A 121 -4.83 16.56 -23.94
N ILE A 122 -4.87 15.36 -24.53
CA ILE A 122 -5.89 14.33 -24.28
C ILE A 122 -5.25 13.06 -23.74
N TYR A 123 -4.20 12.58 -24.40
CA TYR A 123 -3.58 11.29 -24.10
C TYR A 123 -2.24 11.46 -23.39
N LEU A 124 -1.98 10.60 -22.42
CA LEU A 124 -0.73 10.55 -21.68
C LEU A 124 0.42 10.21 -22.64
N SER A 125 1.38 11.12 -22.77
CA SER A 125 2.58 10.95 -23.59
C SER A 125 3.81 10.63 -22.76
N LYS A 126 3.87 11.10 -21.51
CA LYS A 126 5.00 10.87 -20.60
C LYS A 126 4.55 10.86 -19.14
N LEU A 127 5.14 9.94 -18.39
CA LEU A 127 4.98 9.80 -16.94
C LEU A 127 6.35 9.92 -16.27
N VAL A 128 6.47 10.81 -15.29
CA VAL A 128 7.69 11.02 -14.49
C VAL A 128 7.36 10.72 -13.04
N VAL A 129 8.21 9.96 -12.33
CA VAL A 129 8.04 9.65 -10.91
C VAL A 129 9.30 10.05 -10.17
N ASN A 130 9.11 10.81 -9.09
CA ASN A 130 10.14 11.24 -8.17
C ASN A 130 9.65 11.06 -6.72
N ARG A 131 10.61 10.94 -5.80
CA ARG A 131 10.36 10.96 -4.36
C ARG A 131 11.41 11.80 -3.64
N ALA A 132 11.06 12.23 -2.44
CA ALA A 132 11.98 12.83 -1.48
C ALA A 132 11.79 12.15 -0.10
N PRO A 133 12.86 11.69 0.56
CA PRO A 133 14.24 11.65 0.08
C PRO A 133 14.41 10.68 -1.10
N GLN A 134 15.42 10.93 -1.95
CA GLN A 134 15.80 10.06 -3.07
C GLN A 134 16.23 8.67 -2.57
N ASP A 135 16.17 7.69 -3.46
CA ASP A 135 16.66 6.36 -3.16
C ASP A 135 18.18 6.38 -2.94
N ILE A 136 18.65 5.52 -2.05
CA ILE A 136 20.08 5.40 -1.77
C ILE A 136 20.72 4.59 -2.91
N GLY A 137 21.64 5.19 -3.65
CA GLY A 137 22.40 4.52 -4.71
C GLY A 137 21.80 4.59 -6.11
N GLU A 138 20.80 5.45 -6.34
CA GLU A 138 20.35 5.86 -7.68
C GLU A 138 21.12 7.07 -8.23
#